data_AF-A0A1I8HMU3-F1
#
_entry.id   AF-A0A1I8HMU3-F1
#
_cell.length_a   1.000
_cell.length_b   1.000
_cell.length_c   1.000
_cell.angle_alpha   90.00
_cell.angle_beta   90.00
_cell.angle_gamma   90.00
#
_symmetry.space_group_name_H-M   'P 1'
#
loop_
_entity.id
_entity.type
_entity.pdbx_description
1 polymer ?
#
loop_
_entity_poly.entity_id
_entity_poly.type
_entity_poly.pdbx_seq_one_letter_code
_entity_poly.pdbx_strand_id
1 'polypeptide(L)'
;LAGLLARADADFIARLLGRANDQLADLSRWCLSDDHFVDLAHFWLTAFPEEAKQDLFRLEHGCLLDQLAFAFKSGTAAAAPVPQSELRRLLLAVFREFPDRLLSARGAHTFLDYLDTLTAGRSHADCRRLLTDVRLATDVRQHAEWLLALRSFAICSVWTAVANFYRALVDRGDFRPPATEVPGFGDRLEGRVVRCVQQGYVEVLHYFCLSGKLDPRTFRDGQSRNLIFLSVTCAQRSKENSAQLRTLRYLLKRLQPDPPVDVPSDTGNSALHLAATAGNLQLAELLVQHGRANVNLANALCDSCTPLHLAVMYGELSSRGRGNSAGRA
;
A
#
# COMPACT_ATOMS: atom_id res chain seq x y z
N LEU A 1 -26.19 -26.96 -6.74
CA LEU A 1 -24.72 -26.81 -6.84
C LEU A 1 -23.98 -28.05 -7.36
N ALA A 2 -24.03 -29.25 -6.74
CA ALA A 2 -23.32 -30.42 -7.30
C ALA A 2 -23.76 -30.78 -8.75
N GLY A 3 -25.07 -30.75 -9.02
CA GLY A 3 -25.61 -30.90 -10.40
C GLY A 3 -25.37 -29.70 -11.32
N LEU A 4 -25.00 -28.53 -10.78
CA LEU A 4 -24.55 -27.39 -11.58
C LEU A 4 -23.11 -27.61 -12.05
N LEU A 5 -22.23 -28.04 -11.13
CA LEU A 5 -20.83 -28.32 -11.44
C LEU A 5 -20.71 -29.41 -12.49
N ALA A 6 -21.56 -30.45 -12.45
CA ALA A 6 -21.59 -31.49 -13.49
C ALA A 6 -21.88 -30.97 -14.92
N ARG A 7 -22.39 -29.75 -15.07
CA ARG A 7 -22.67 -29.09 -16.35
C ARG A 7 -21.56 -28.14 -16.80
N ALA A 8 -20.48 -28.03 -16.04
CA ALA A 8 -19.38 -27.14 -16.34
C ALA A 8 -18.56 -27.64 -17.54
N ASP A 9 -18.11 -26.71 -18.35
CA ASP A 9 -17.13 -26.95 -19.39
C ASP A 9 -15.71 -26.96 -18.77
N ALA A 10 -15.11 -28.16 -18.71
CA ALA A 10 -13.79 -28.37 -18.12
C ALA A 10 -12.69 -27.53 -18.81
N ASP A 11 -12.75 -27.42 -20.14
CA ASP A 11 -11.78 -26.66 -20.94
C ASP A 11 -11.94 -25.16 -20.72
N PHE A 12 -13.18 -24.70 -20.52
CA PHE A 12 -13.41 -23.30 -20.14
C PHE A 12 -12.88 -22.99 -18.74
N ILE A 13 -13.10 -23.86 -17.75
CA ILE A 13 -12.57 -23.65 -16.39
C ILE A 13 -11.05 -23.67 -16.38
N ALA A 14 -10.41 -24.56 -17.14
CA ALA A 14 -8.96 -24.57 -17.28
C ALA A 14 -8.43 -23.26 -17.88
N ARG A 15 -9.13 -22.69 -18.89
CA ARG A 15 -8.81 -21.36 -19.46
C ARG A 15 -9.00 -20.22 -18.46
N LEU A 16 -9.98 -20.29 -17.55
CA LEU A 16 -10.13 -19.30 -16.49
C LEU A 16 -8.97 -19.35 -15.51
N LEU A 17 -8.53 -20.55 -15.12
CA LEU A 17 -7.37 -20.71 -14.25
C LEU A 17 -6.09 -20.18 -14.90
N GLY A 18 -5.87 -20.47 -16.18
CA GLY A 18 -4.74 -19.92 -16.95
C GLY A 18 -4.74 -18.38 -16.92
N ARG A 19 -5.88 -17.76 -17.23
CA ARG A 19 -6.05 -16.30 -17.15
C ARG A 19 -5.78 -15.75 -15.74
N ALA A 20 -6.26 -16.43 -14.70
CA ALA A 20 -6.03 -16.00 -13.32
C ALA A 20 -4.54 -15.98 -12.96
N ASN A 21 -3.77 -16.96 -13.43
CA ASN A 21 -2.32 -17.03 -13.22
C ASN A 21 -1.59 -15.93 -13.98
N ASP A 22 -1.96 -15.66 -15.23
CA ASP A 22 -1.38 -14.59 -16.03
C ASP A 22 -1.66 -13.22 -15.41
N GLN A 23 -2.90 -13.00 -14.97
CA GLN A 23 -3.33 -11.80 -14.24
C GLN A 23 -2.54 -11.62 -12.93
N LEU A 24 -2.36 -12.68 -12.16
CA LEU A 24 -1.59 -12.65 -10.92
C LEU A 24 -0.12 -12.32 -11.17
N ALA A 25 0.48 -12.92 -12.20
CA ALA A 25 1.87 -12.67 -12.57
C ALA A 25 2.09 -11.23 -13.04
N ASP A 26 1.17 -10.68 -13.84
CA ASP A 26 1.21 -9.28 -14.26
C ASP A 26 1.02 -8.32 -13.09
N LEU A 27 0.01 -8.56 -12.24
CA LEU A 27 -0.27 -7.74 -11.08
C LEU A 27 0.90 -7.72 -10.10
N SER A 28 1.52 -8.89 -9.88
CA SER A 28 2.72 -9.02 -9.05
C SER A 28 3.87 -8.23 -9.67
N ARG A 29 4.19 -8.46 -10.95
CA ARG A 29 5.29 -7.75 -11.62
C ARG A 29 5.13 -6.23 -11.50
N TRP A 30 3.92 -5.72 -11.69
CA TRP A 30 3.63 -4.30 -11.64
C TRP A 30 3.64 -3.71 -10.23
N CYS A 31 3.06 -4.38 -9.24
CA CYS A 31 3.08 -3.88 -7.85
C CYS A 31 4.47 -3.92 -7.24
N LEU A 32 5.31 -4.85 -7.72
CA LEU A 32 6.70 -5.02 -7.29
C LEU A 32 7.68 -4.10 -8.06
N SER A 33 7.26 -3.54 -9.19
CA SER A 33 8.04 -2.56 -9.93
C SER A 33 7.69 -1.15 -9.48
N ASP A 34 8.70 -0.29 -9.38
CA ASP A 34 8.54 1.11 -8.98
C ASP A 34 7.76 1.25 -7.66
N ASP A 35 7.16 2.41 -7.43
CA ASP A 35 6.33 2.69 -6.26
C ASP A 35 4.82 2.51 -6.55
N HIS A 36 4.47 1.73 -7.58
CA HIS A 36 3.10 1.59 -8.08
C HIS A 36 2.09 1.17 -6.99
N PHE A 37 2.46 0.24 -6.11
CA PHE A 37 1.60 -0.17 -5.00
C PHE A 37 1.26 1.02 -4.11
N VAL A 38 2.26 1.85 -3.76
CA VAL A 38 2.09 2.99 -2.86
C VAL A 38 1.24 4.07 -3.52
N ASP A 39 1.48 4.34 -4.79
CA ASP A 39 0.73 5.36 -5.54
C ASP A 39 -0.72 4.92 -5.76
N LEU A 40 -0.97 3.65 -6.11
CA LEU A 40 -2.32 3.09 -6.18
C LEU A 40 -3.00 3.13 -4.81
N ALA A 41 -2.31 2.75 -3.72
CA ALA A 41 -2.88 2.78 -2.38
C ALA A 41 -3.25 4.21 -1.96
N HIS A 42 -2.42 5.20 -2.27
CA HIS A 42 -2.74 6.59 -2.02
C HIS A 42 -4.00 7.00 -2.80
N PHE A 43 -4.01 6.81 -4.13
CA PHE A 43 -5.18 7.09 -4.97
C PHE A 43 -6.46 6.42 -4.42
N TRP A 44 -6.37 5.15 -4.06
CA TRP A 44 -7.49 4.35 -3.59
C TRP A 44 -8.04 4.81 -2.23
N LEU A 45 -7.19 5.32 -1.35
CA LEU A 45 -7.58 5.78 -0.02
C LEU A 45 -8.02 7.25 0.02
N THR A 46 -7.57 8.08 -0.93
CA THR A 46 -7.78 9.54 -0.87
C THR A 46 -8.56 10.10 -2.05
N ALA A 47 -8.14 9.80 -3.28
CA ALA A 47 -8.61 10.49 -4.48
C ALA A 47 -9.83 9.82 -5.11
N PHE A 48 -10.00 8.51 -4.93
CA PHE A 48 -11.09 7.77 -5.54
C PHE A 48 -12.33 7.73 -4.64
N PRO A 49 -13.50 8.27 -5.07
CA PRO A 49 -14.70 8.33 -4.25
C PRO A 49 -15.24 6.95 -3.86
N GLU A 50 -15.81 6.83 -2.66
CA GLU A 50 -16.32 5.56 -2.14
C GLU A 50 -17.46 4.99 -3.00
N GLU A 51 -18.38 5.84 -3.48
CA GLU A 51 -19.45 5.43 -4.38
C GLU A 51 -18.89 4.82 -5.69
N ALA A 52 -17.88 5.47 -6.27
CA ALA A 52 -17.22 4.99 -7.48
C ALA A 52 -16.50 3.63 -7.27
N LYS A 53 -15.94 3.39 -6.07
CA LYS A 53 -15.39 2.06 -5.71
C LYS A 53 -16.47 1.00 -5.70
N GLN A 54 -17.61 1.30 -5.07
CA GLN A 54 -18.72 0.35 -4.99
C GLN A 54 -19.28 0.03 -6.38
N ASP A 55 -19.39 1.02 -7.24
CA ASP A 55 -19.86 0.84 -8.62
C ASP A 55 -18.88 0.00 -9.44
N LEU A 56 -17.56 0.23 -9.28
CA LEU A 56 -16.53 -0.59 -9.90
C LEU A 56 -16.62 -2.06 -9.44
N PHE A 57 -16.79 -2.31 -8.14
CA PHE A 57 -16.98 -3.67 -7.64
C PHE A 57 -18.27 -4.33 -8.13
N ARG A 58 -19.38 -3.57 -8.22
CA ARG A 58 -20.65 -4.08 -8.77
C ARG A 58 -20.54 -4.43 -10.25
N LEU A 59 -19.84 -3.60 -11.02
CA LEU A 59 -19.56 -3.83 -12.44
C LEU A 59 -18.78 -5.14 -12.62
N GLU A 60 -17.67 -5.30 -11.90
CA GLU A 60 -16.84 -6.51 -12.00
C GLU A 60 -17.58 -7.77 -11.52
N HIS A 61 -18.39 -7.66 -10.46
CA HIS A 61 -19.26 -8.76 -10.06
C HIS A 61 -20.25 -9.16 -11.16
N GLY A 62 -20.80 -8.19 -11.90
CA GLY A 62 -21.63 -8.44 -13.09
C GLY A 62 -20.86 -9.19 -14.19
N CYS A 63 -19.66 -8.71 -14.54
CA CYS A 63 -18.77 -9.36 -15.50
C CYS A 63 -18.46 -10.81 -15.12
N LEU A 64 -18.21 -11.08 -13.82
CA LEU A 64 -17.98 -12.44 -13.33
C LEU A 64 -19.22 -13.34 -13.51
N LEU A 65 -20.42 -12.83 -13.23
CA LEU A 65 -21.66 -13.58 -13.46
C LEU A 65 -21.86 -13.95 -14.93
N ASP A 66 -21.55 -13.03 -15.85
CA ASP A 66 -21.67 -13.27 -17.29
C ASP A 66 -20.65 -14.32 -17.76
N GLN A 67 -19.43 -14.28 -17.23
CA GLN A 67 -18.41 -15.30 -17.52
C GLN A 67 -18.78 -16.67 -16.97
N LEU A 68 -19.37 -16.76 -15.77
CA LEU A 68 -19.93 -18.00 -15.26
C LEU A 68 -21.09 -18.48 -16.13
N ALA A 69 -22.01 -17.58 -16.51
CA ALA A 69 -23.12 -17.95 -17.39
C ALA A 69 -22.62 -18.56 -18.71
N PHE A 70 -21.52 -18.04 -19.26
CA PHE A 70 -20.86 -18.61 -20.43
C PHE A 70 -20.26 -20.00 -20.13
N ALA A 71 -19.52 -20.15 -19.03
CA ALA A 71 -18.89 -21.42 -18.61
C ALA A 71 -19.86 -22.59 -18.47
N PHE A 72 -21.10 -22.30 -18.05
CA PHE A 72 -22.13 -23.30 -17.77
C PHE A 72 -23.18 -23.42 -18.90
N LYS A 73 -23.07 -22.62 -19.98
CA LYS A 73 -23.92 -22.73 -21.18
C LYS A 73 -23.41 -23.78 -22.18
N SER A 74 -22.12 -24.10 -22.19
CA SER A 74 -21.50 -24.97 -23.20
C SER A 74 -21.56 -26.48 -22.91
N GLY A 75 -22.06 -26.90 -21.74
CA GLY A 75 -21.94 -28.29 -21.28
C GLY A 75 -22.80 -29.33 -22.00
N THR A 76 -23.86 -28.98 -22.73
CA THR A 76 -24.63 -29.92 -23.60
C THR A 76 -25.69 -29.15 -24.40
N ALA A 77 -25.77 -29.39 -25.71
CA ALA A 77 -26.76 -28.76 -26.61
C ALA A 77 -28.25 -29.04 -26.26
N ALA A 78 -28.51 -29.93 -25.29
CA ALA A 78 -29.84 -30.38 -24.89
C ALA A 78 -30.27 -29.93 -23.47
N ALA A 79 -29.41 -29.25 -22.70
CA ALA A 79 -29.72 -28.90 -21.31
C ALA A 79 -30.33 -27.49 -21.19
N ALA A 80 -31.47 -27.39 -20.48
CA ALA A 80 -32.13 -26.12 -20.19
C ALA A 80 -31.16 -25.10 -19.55
N PRO A 81 -31.23 -23.80 -19.91
CA PRO A 81 -30.30 -22.78 -19.42
C PRO A 81 -30.26 -22.76 -17.89
N VAL A 82 -29.05 -22.65 -17.33
CA VAL A 82 -28.88 -22.59 -15.87
C VAL A 82 -29.57 -21.32 -15.34
N PRO A 83 -30.45 -21.43 -14.32
CA PRO A 83 -31.10 -20.27 -13.74
C PRO A 83 -30.06 -19.34 -13.09
N GLN A 84 -30.21 -18.03 -13.32
CA GLN A 84 -29.28 -17.02 -12.82
C GLN A 84 -29.13 -17.05 -11.29
N SER A 85 -30.16 -17.50 -10.56
CA SER A 85 -30.11 -17.69 -9.10
C SER A 85 -29.07 -18.73 -8.65
N GLU A 86 -28.88 -19.82 -9.41
CA GLU A 86 -27.88 -20.84 -9.10
C GLU A 86 -26.45 -20.31 -9.37
N LEU A 87 -26.26 -19.55 -10.45
CA LEU A 87 -24.98 -18.92 -10.76
C LEU A 87 -24.58 -17.89 -9.70
N ARG A 88 -25.55 -17.10 -9.20
CA ARG A 88 -25.33 -16.17 -8.09
C ARG A 88 -24.92 -16.90 -6.80
N ARG A 89 -25.56 -18.03 -6.48
CA ARG A 89 -25.15 -18.85 -5.31
C ARG A 89 -23.73 -19.39 -5.47
N LEU A 90 -23.36 -19.85 -6.67
CA LEU A 90 -22.01 -20.31 -6.97
C LEU A 90 -21.01 -19.16 -6.80
N LEU A 91 -21.29 -17.99 -7.38
CA LEU A 91 -20.40 -16.84 -7.29
C LEU A 91 -20.21 -16.39 -5.83
N LEU A 92 -21.28 -16.29 -5.04
CA LEU A 92 -21.20 -15.97 -3.61
C LEU A 92 -20.36 -16.97 -2.81
N ALA A 93 -20.32 -18.24 -3.25
CA ALA A 93 -19.53 -19.26 -2.58
C ALA A 93 -18.03 -19.19 -2.90
N VAL A 94 -17.67 -18.82 -4.13
CA VAL A 94 -16.27 -18.69 -4.56
C VAL A 94 -15.70 -17.29 -4.32
N PHE A 95 -16.53 -16.26 -4.33
CA PHE A 95 -16.20 -14.84 -4.16
C PHE A 95 -17.04 -14.20 -3.04
N ARG A 96 -16.79 -14.66 -1.82
CA ARG A 96 -17.54 -14.27 -0.60
C ARG A 96 -17.20 -12.85 -0.10
N GLU A 97 -16.14 -12.26 -0.61
CA GLU A 97 -15.71 -10.91 -0.26
C GLU A 97 -16.74 -9.86 -0.73
N PHE A 98 -17.53 -10.20 -1.75
CA PHE A 98 -18.61 -9.38 -2.23
C PHE A 98 -19.98 -9.92 -1.77
N PRO A 99 -20.94 -9.04 -1.38
CA PRO A 99 -20.79 -7.59 -1.22
C PRO A 99 -20.19 -7.20 0.14
N ASP A 100 -20.33 -8.05 1.16
CA ASP A 100 -20.26 -7.64 2.57
C ASP A 100 -18.89 -7.11 3.00
N ARG A 101 -17.78 -7.60 2.45
CA ARG A 101 -16.43 -7.10 2.81
C ARG A 101 -16.03 -5.92 1.94
N LEU A 102 -16.17 -6.05 0.63
CA LEU A 102 -15.70 -5.05 -0.34
C LEU A 102 -16.55 -3.77 -0.36
N LEU A 103 -17.85 -3.87 -0.06
CA LEU A 103 -18.73 -2.70 0.02
C LEU A 103 -18.87 -2.15 1.44
N SER A 104 -18.10 -2.68 2.40
CA SER A 104 -18.09 -2.19 3.78
C SER A 104 -17.26 -0.90 3.93
N ALA A 105 -17.38 -0.23 5.08
CA ALA A 105 -16.49 0.88 5.44
C ALA A 105 -15.00 0.50 5.51
N ARG A 106 -14.66 -0.80 5.58
CA ARG A 106 -13.29 -1.32 5.51
C ARG A 106 -12.95 -1.93 4.15
N GLY A 107 -13.81 -1.74 3.14
CA GLY A 107 -13.64 -2.30 1.81
C GLY A 107 -12.35 -1.86 1.15
N ALA A 108 -12.00 -0.58 1.27
CA ALA A 108 -10.75 -0.06 0.74
C ALA A 108 -9.50 -0.72 1.34
N HIS A 109 -9.47 -0.92 2.66
CA HIS A 109 -8.37 -1.64 3.33
C HIS A 109 -8.36 -3.13 2.96
N THR A 110 -9.53 -3.77 2.88
CA THR A 110 -9.66 -5.18 2.46
C THR A 110 -9.10 -5.39 1.06
N PHE A 111 -9.37 -4.46 0.14
CA PHE A 111 -8.80 -4.47 -1.20
C PHE A 111 -7.26 -4.44 -1.16
N LEU A 112 -6.68 -3.52 -0.37
CA LEU A 112 -5.22 -3.39 -0.26
C LEU A 112 -4.57 -4.59 0.45
N ASP A 113 -5.24 -5.18 1.43
CA ASP A 113 -4.76 -6.39 2.11
C ASP A 113 -4.65 -7.56 1.14
N TYR A 114 -5.66 -7.75 0.30
CA TYR A 114 -5.67 -8.79 -0.72
C TYR A 114 -4.67 -8.48 -1.83
N LEU A 115 -4.58 -7.23 -2.28
CA LEU A 115 -3.60 -6.83 -3.30
C LEU A 115 -2.18 -7.12 -2.83
N ASP A 116 -1.87 -6.75 -1.59
CA ASP A 116 -0.57 -7.03 -0.98
C ASP A 116 -0.35 -8.54 -0.78
N THR A 117 -1.36 -9.29 -0.34
CA THR A 117 -1.26 -10.76 -0.19
C THR A 117 -1.04 -11.48 -1.52
N LEU A 118 -1.68 -11.01 -2.60
CA LEU A 118 -1.54 -11.59 -3.94
C LEU A 118 -0.16 -11.30 -4.54
N THR A 119 0.45 -10.17 -4.18
CA THR A 119 1.69 -9.68 -4.80
C THR A 119 2.93 -9.84 -3.93
N ALA A 120 2.77 -10.15 -2.64
CA ALA A 120 3.87 -10.40 -1.72
C ALA A 120 4.62 -11.67 -2.15
N GLY A 121 5.86 -11.51 -2.61
CA GLY A 121 6.74 -12.64 -2.98
C GLY A 121 7.15 -13.55 -1.82
N ARG A 122 6.62 -13.34 -0.60
CA ARG A 122 6.84 -14.20 0.57
C ARG A 122 5.55 -14.86 1.01
N SER A 123 5.65 -16.16 1.26
CA SER A 123 4.58 -17.06 1.69
C SER A 123 3.51 -17.25 0.62
N HIS A 124 3.80 -18.11 -0.36
CA HIS A 124 2.77 -18.83 -1.11
C HIS A 124 1.66 -19.38 -0.19
N ALA A 125 1.92 -19.59 1.11
CA ALA A 125 0.92 -20.09 2.04
C ALA A 125 -0.23 -19.10 2.29
N ASP A 126 0.00 -17.79 2.40
CA ASP A 126 -1.09 -16.84 2.69
C ASP A 126 -1.92 -16.55 1.44
N CYS A 127 -1.26 -16.36 0.29
CA CYS A 127 -1.92 -16.31 -1.01
C CYS A 127 -2.70 -17.62 -1.28
N ARG A 128 -2.09 -18.79 -1.02
CA ARG A 128 -2.77 -20.09 -1.17
C ARG A 128 -3.95 -20.21 -0.23
N ARG A 129 -3.84 -19.84 1.05
CA ARG A 129 -4.96 -19.83 2.00
C ARG A 129 -6.11 -18.99 1.45
N LEU A 130 -5.80 -17.76 1.01
CA LEU A 130 -6.76 -16.83 0.43
C LEU A 130 -7.47 -17.43 -0.80
N LEU A 131 -6.73 -18.07 -1.71
CA LEU A 131 -7.27 -18.69 -2.91
C LEU A 131 -7.98 -20.03 -2.66
N THR A 132 -7.69 -20.70 -1.54
CA THR A 132 -8.36 -21.97 -1.17
C THR A 132 -9.64 -21.81 -0.35
N ASP A 133 -9.96 -20.59 0.08
CA ASP A 133 -11.06 -20.35 1.02
C ASP A 133 -12.44 -20.32 0.35
N VAL A 134 -12.93 -21.50 -0.02
CA VAL A 134 -14.24 -21.72 -0.64
C VAL A 134 -15.25 -22.28 0.37
N ARG A 135 -16.49 -21.78 0.37
CA ARG A 135 -17.57 -22.22 1.29
C ARG A 135 -18.32 -23.49 0.87
N LEU A 136 -17.81 -24.23 -0.12
CA LEU A 136 -18.47 -25.41 -0.68
C LEU A 136 -17.58 -26.63 -0.51
N ALA A 137 -18.09 -27.62 0.22
CA ALA A 137 -17.51 -28.95 0.28
C ALA A 137 -18.07 -29.83 -0.83
N THR A 138 -17.23 -30.69 -1.41
CA THR A 138 -17.60 -31.66 -2.44
C THR A 138 -16.70 -32.87 -2.30
N ASP A 139 -17.30 -34.06 -2.41
CA ASP A 139 -16.57 -35.33 -2.36
C ASP A 139 -15.90 -35.67 -3.70
N VAL A 140 -16.32 -34.99 -4.77
CA VAL A 140 -15.74 -35.13 -6.10
C VAL A 140 -14.52 -34.20 -6.23
N ARG A 141 -13.34 -34.81 -6.41
CA ARG A 141 -12.06 -34.09 -6.57
C ARG A 141 -12.10 -33.03 -7.68
N GLN A 142 -12.63 -33.38 -8.85
CA GLN A 142 -12.71 -32.47 -10.00
C GLN A 142 -13.53 -31.21 -9.68
N HIS A 143 -14.65 -31.35 -8.97
CA HIS A 143 -15.46 -30.22 -8.54
C HIS A 143 -14.72 -29.31 -7.56
N ALA A 144 -13.88 -29.87 -6.67
CA ALA A 144 -13.05 -29.08 -5.76
C ALA A 144 -12.02 -28.25 -6.55
N GLU A 145 -11.33 -28.87 -7.52
CA GLU A 145 -10.37 -28.19 -8.39
C GLU A 145 -11.02 -27.05 -9.18
N TRP A 146 -12.25 -27.27 -9.69
CA TRP A 146 -13.02 -26.24 -10.37
C TRP A 146 -13.42 -25.08 -9.47
N LEU A 147 -13.89 -25.36 -8.26
CA LEU A 147 -14.25 -24.32 -7.30
C LEU A 147 -13.05 -23.44 -6.92
N LEU A 148 -11.88 -24.05 -6.75
CA LEU A 148 -10.63 -23.33 -6.52
C LEU A 148 -10.24 -22.48 -7.74
N ALA A 149 -10.33 -23.03 -8.95
CA ALA A 149 -10.05 -22.29 -10.18
C ALA A 149 -10.98 -21.07 -10.35
N LEU A 150 -12.28 -21.25 -10.10
CA LEU A 150 -13.26 -20.17 -10.15
C LEU A 150 -13.01 -19.10 -9.09
N ARG A 151 -12.59 -19.50 -7.88
CA ARG A 151 -12.20 -18.55 -6.82
C ARG A 151 -10.97 -17.74 -7.21
N SER A 152 -9.91 -18.41 -7.64
CA SER A 152 -8.69 -17.73 -8.11
C SER A 152 -9.00 -16.76 -9.23
N PHE A 153 -9.80 -17.18 -10.21
CA PHE A 153 -10.21 -16.31 -11.29
C PHE A 153 -11.02 -15.11 -10.82
N ALA A 154 -12.02 -15.30 -9.95
CA ALA A 154 -12.85 -14.21 -9.45
C ALA A 154 -12.03 -13.13 -8.73
N ILE A 155 -11.12 -13.55 -7.84
CA ILE A 155 -10.25 -12.64 -7.09
C ILE A 155 -9.25 -11.96 -8.03
N CYS A 156 -8.50 -12.72 -8.85
CA CYS A 156 -7.53 -12.11 -9.76
C CYS A 156 -8.19 -11.13 -10.74
N SER A 157 -9.35 -11.48 -11.30
CA SER A 157 -10.05 -10.62 -12.26
C SER A 157 -10.46 -9.29 -11.66
N VAL A 158 -11.06 -9.28 -10.47
CA VAL A 158 -11.50 -8.03 -9.82
C VAL A 158 -10.31 -7.14 -9.47
N TRP A 159 -9.23 -7.71 -8.90
CA TRP A 159 -8.05 -6.93 -8.52
C TRP A 159 -7.29 -6.39 -9.73
N THR A 160 -7.14 -7.20 -10.77
CA THR A 160 -6.53 -6.76 -12.03
C THR A 160 -7.39 -5.70 -12.73
N ALA A 161 -8.72 -5.79 -12.68
CA ALA A 161 -9.59 -4.76 -13.27
C ALA A 161 -9.40 -3.40 -12.58
N VAL A 162 -9.37 -3.37 -11.24
CA VAL A 162 -9.12 -2.13 -10.48
C VAL A 162 -7.72 -1.57 -10.76
N ALA A 163 -6.71 -2.43 -10.78
CA ALA A 163 -5.34 -2.01 -11.10
C ALA A 163 -5.23 -1.45 -12.54
N ASN A 164 -5.86 -2.11 -13.52
CA ASN A 164 -5.89 -1.64 -14.91
C ASN A 164 -6.68 -0.35 -15.09
N PHE A 165 -7.75 -0.15 -14.32
CA PHE A 165 -8.47 1.12 -14.28
C PHE A 165 -7.54 2.26 -13.84
N TYR A 166 -6.79 2.06 -12.75
CA TYR A 166 -5.80 3.04 -12.30
C TYR A 166 -4.70 3.28 -13.34
N ARG A 167 -4.13 2.21 -13.92
CA ARG A 167 -3.12 2.33 -15.00
C ARG A 167 -3.66 3.17 -16.16
N ALA A 168 -4.88 2.92 -16.60
CA ALA A 168 -5.50 3.68 -17.68
C ALA A 168 -5.68 5.17 -17.34
N LEU A 169 -6.00 5.52 -16.08
CA LEU A 169 -6.05 6.92 -15.64
C LEU A 169 -4.67 7.59 -15.69
N VAL A 170 -3.62 6.85 -15.29
CA VAL A 170 -2.24 7.35 -15.36
C VAL A 170 -1.80 7.55 -16.80
N ASP A 171 -2.06 6.58 -17.67
CA ASP A 171 -1.68 6.62 -19.08
C ASP A 171 -2.36 7.76 -19.84
N ARG A 172 -3.62 8.07 -19.49
CA ARG A 172 -4.36 9.22 -20.04
C ARG A 172 -3.92 10.56 -19.48
N GLY A 173 -3.18 10.54 -18.35
CA GLY A 173 -2.78 11.73 -17.63
C GLY A 173 -3.87 12.35 -16.75
N ASP A 174 -4.99 11.64 -16.56
CA ASP A 174 -6.10 12.02 -15.67
C ASP A 174 -5.68 11.98 -14.19
N PHE A 175 -4.71 11.11 -13.88
CA PHE A 175 -4.03 11.06 -12.58
C PHE A 175 -2.51 11.04 -12.80
N ARG A 176 -1.77 11.88 -12.07
CA ARG A 176 -0.31 11.94 -12.18
C ARG A 176 0.34 11.60 -10.83
N PRO A 177 0.89 10.39 -10.66
CA PRO A 177 1.67 10.09 -9.48
C PRO A 177 2.96 10.95 -9.46
N PRO A 178 3.47 11.28 -8.26
CA PRO A 178 4.71 12.05 -8.15
C PRO A 178 5.89 11.27 -8.72
N ALA A 179 6.81 12.00 -9.35
CA ALA A 179 7.99 11.41 -9.98
C ALA A 179 8.80 10.55 -9.00
N THR A 180 9.32 9.43 -9.49
CA THR A 180 10.19 8.53 -8.72
C THR A 180 11.58 9.16 -8.64
N GLU A 181 11.85 9.95 -7.60
CA GLU A 181 13.15 10.63 -7.44
C GLU A 181 14.28 9.68 -7.01
N VAL A 182 13.97 8.50 -6.48
CA VAL A 182 14.95 7.54 -5.95
C VAL A 182 14.65 6.15 -6.52
N PRO A 183 15.64 5.42 -7.06
CA PRO A 183 15.46 4.03 -7.50
C PRO A 183 14.93 3.17 -6.35
N GLY A 184 13.91 2.37 -6.63
CA GLY A 184 13.18 1.60 -5.63
C GLY A 184 14.08 0.75 -4.74
N PHE A 185 13.85 0.80 -3.42
CA PHE A 185 14.46 -0.07 -2.42
C PHE A 185 13.91 -1.51 -2.49
N GLY A 186 13.78 -2.09 -3.70
CA GLY A 186 13.20 -3.42 -3.93
C GLY A 186 11.82 -3.63 -3.29
N ASP A 187 11.30 -4.87 -3.35
CA ASP A 187 10.05 -5.29 -2.69
C ASP A 187 10.23 -5.45 -1.17
N ARG A 188 10.63 -4.38 -0.51
CA ARG A 188 10.73 -4.33 0.95
C ARG A 188 9.74 -3.29 1.44
N LEU A 189 8.94 -3.67 2.44
CA LEU A 189 8.04 -2.75 3.16
C LEU A 189 8.76 -1.44 3.52
N GLU A 190 10.03 -1.53 3.87
CA GLU A 190 10.94 -0.39 4.08
C GLU A 190 10.87 0.66 2.96
N GLY A 191 11.03 0.25 1.69
CA GLY A 191 10.96 1.14 0.54
C GLY A 191 9.60 1.82 0.42
N ARG A 192 8.53 1.04 0.58
CA ARG A 192 7.15 1.56 0.54
C ARG A 192 6.91 2.59 1.65
N VAL A 193 7.42 2.34 2.85
CA VAL A 193 7.31 3.26 4.00
C VAL A 193 8.10 4.54 3.76
N VAL A 194 9.34 4.44 3.29
CA VAL A 194 10.19 5.61 2.96
C VAL A 194 9.50 6.48 1.91
N ARG A 195 8.96 5.86 0.84
CA ARG A 195 8.18 6.53 -0.20
C ARG A 195 6.98 7.28 0.38
N CYS A 196 6.19 6.62 1.25
CA CYS A 196 5.05 7.28 1.88
C CYS A 196 5.46 8.50 2.72
N VAL A 197 6.57 8.41 3.45
CA VAL A 197 7.10 9.54 4.25
C VAL A 197 7.57 10.69 3.36
N GLN A 198 8.27 10.37 2.26
CA GLN A 198 8.76 11.35 1.28
C GLN A 198 7.61 12.13 0.63
N GLN A 199 6.57 11.42 0.16
CA GLN A 199 5.43 12.00 -0.55
C GLN A 199 4.34 12.56 0.38
N GLY A 200 4.42 12.26 1.68
CA GLY A 200 3.43 12.69 2.67
C GLY A 200 2.11 11.92 2.63
N TYR A 201 2.15 10.66 2.17
CA TYR A 201 1.00 9.74 2.12
C TYR A 201 0.71 9.15 3.50
N VAL A 202 0.25 9.99 4.42
CA VAL A 202 -0.04 9.61 5.81
C VAL A 202 -1.14 8.56 5.91
N GLU A 203 -2.06 8.51 4.95
CA GLU A 203 -3.17 7.56 4.88
C GLU A 203 -2.66 6.14 4.59
N VAL A 204 -1.67 6.02 3.69
CA VAL A 204 -1.03 4.73 3.37
C VAL A 204 -0.16 4.26 4.53
N LEU A 205 0.58 5.17 5.19
CA LEU A 205 1.31 4.84 6.42
C LEU A 205 0.35 4.33 7.51
N HIS A 206 -0.78 5.01 7.70
CA HIS A 206 -1.78 4.58 8.67
C HIS A 206 -2.32 3.19 8.35
N TYR A 207 -2.61 2.91 7.07
CA TYR A 207 -3.02 1.58 6.62
C TYR A 207 -1.96 0.52 6.95
N PHE A 208 -0.68 0.77 6.71
CA PHE A 208 0.37 -0.20 7.07
C PHE A 208 0.42 -0.49 8.58
N CYS A 209 0.16 0.52 9.42
CA CYS A 209 0.04 0.31 10.86
C CYS A 209 -1.22 -0.49 11.23
N LEU A 210 -2.38 -0.14 10.68
CA LEU A 210 -3.65 -0.82 10.95
C LEU A 210 -3.65 -2.28 10.51
N SER A 211 -3.00 -2.59 9.39
CA SER A 211 -2.84 -3.96 8.88
C SER A 211 -1.78 -4.77 9.63
N GLY A 212 -1.09 -4.17 10.61
CA GLY A 212 -0.05 -4.83 11.40
C GLY A 212 1.26 -5.06 10.64
N LYS A 213 1.41 -4.50 9.44
CA LYS A 213 2.61 -4.64 8.61
C LYS A 213 3.75 -3.77 9.13
N LEU A 214 3.41 -2.59 9.64
CA LEU A 214 4.35 -1.60 10.17
C LEU A 214 4.10 -1.42 11.67
N ASP A 215 5.08 -1.75 12.52
CA ASP A 215 5.12 -1.23 13.89
C ASP A 215 5.96 0.07 13.91
N PRO A 216 5.33 1.23 14.11
CA PRO A 216 6.03 2.51 14.10
C PRO A 216 7.06 2.67 15.22
N ARG A 217 7.01 1.83 16.29
CA ARG A 217 7.97 1.87 17.39
C ARG A 217 9.30 1.25 17.03
N THR A 218 9.25 0.13 16.33
CA THR A 218 10.41 -0.72 16.05
C THR A 218 10.95 -0.50 14.65
N PHE A 219 10.18 0.14 13.74
CA PHE A 219 10.63 0.40 12.38
C PHE A 219 11.97 1.16 12.33
N ARG A 220 12.89 0.62 11.53
CA ARG A 220 14.20 1.18 11.20
C ARG A 220 14.48 0.88 9.74
N ASP A 221 14.96 1.88 9.01
CA ASP A 221 15.49 1.67 7.66
C ASP A 221 16.95 1.17 7.71
N GLY A 222 17.57 0.99 6.54
CA GLY A 222 18.95 0.55 6.41
C GLY A 222 20.01 1.49 7.02
N GLN A 223 19.65 2.70 7.46
CA GLN A 223 20.52 3.65 8.18
C GLN A 223 20.12 3.78 9.67
N SER A 224 19.34 2.82 10.17
CA SER A 224 18.74 2.81 11.51
C SER A 224 17.90 4.06 11.81
N ARG A 225 17.30 4.67 10.79
CA ARG A 225 16.42 5.84 10.93
C ARG A 225 14.99 5.37 11.17
N ASN A 226 14.33 5.96 12.14
CA ASN A 226 12.90 5.74 12.39
C ASN A 226 12.02 6.67 11.53
N LEU A 227 10.69 6.50 11.62
CA LEU A 227 9.72 7.31 10.88
C LEU A 227 9.85 8.82 11.14
N ILE A 228 10.12 9.21 12.39
CA ILE A 228 10.29 10.62 12.78
C ILE A 228 11.52 11.22 12.10
N PHE A 229 12.66 10.53 12.18
CA PHE A 229 13.91 10.94 11.55
C PHE A 229 13.76 11.03 10.03
N LEU A 230 13.12 10.04 9.40
CA LEU A 230 12.83 10.06 7.97
C LEU A 230 11.97 11.27 7.57
N SER A 231 10.92 11.58 8.35
CA SER A 231 10.05 12.72 8.05
C SER A 231 10.80 14.06 8.10
N VAL A 232 11.73 14.23 9.06
CA VAL A 232 12.58 15.42 9.16
C VAL A 232 13.59 15.48 8.01
N THR A 233 14.20 14.35 7.66
CA THR A 233 15.16 14.25 6.55
C THR A 233 14.50 14.64 5.22
N CYS A 234 13.28 14.16 4.98
CA CYS A 234 12.54 14.47 3.75
C CYS A 234 12.08 15.92 3.72
N ALA A 235 11.69 16.49 4.88
CA ALA A 235 11.27 17.88 4.99
C ALA A 235 12.38 18.88 4.66
N GLN A 236 13.67 18.50 4.78
CA GLN A 236 14.79 19.40 4.49
C GLN A 236 15.09 19.57 3.00
N ARG A 237 14.67 18.61 2.16
CA ARG A 237 15.02 18.58 0.74
C ARG A 237 14.05 19.34 -0.15
N SER A 238 12.81 19.56 0.32
CA SER A 238 11.76 20.23 -0.44
C SER A 238 11.73 21.72 -0.15
N LYS A 239 11.53 22.56 -1.18
CA LYS A 239 11.20 23.99 -1.00
C LYS A 239 9.77 24.18 -0.49
N GLU A 240 8.90 23.21 -0.75
CA GLU A 240 7.52 23.17 -0.30
C GLU A 240 7.42 22.28 0.93
N ASN A 241 7.64 22.87 2.12
CA ASN A 241 7.64 22.17 3.40
C ASN A 241 6.27 21.58 3.81
N SER A 242 5.20 21.80 3.04
CA SER A 242 3.82 21.57 3.49
C SER A 242 3.47 20.09 3.68
N ALA A 243 3.86 19.22 2.74
CA ALA A 243 3.55 17.80 2.78
C ALA A 243 4.35 17.05 3.86
N GLN A 244 5.65 17.32 4.01
CA GLN A 244 6.48 16.64 4.99
C GLN A 244 6.22 17.13 6.43
N LEU A 245 5.82 18.40 6.61
CA LEU A 245 5.30 18.89 7.88
C LEU A 245 3.98 18.20 8.24
N ARG A 246 3.11 17.91 7.25
CA ARG A 246 1.89 17.13 7.47
C ARG A 246 2.25 15.74 7.98
N THR A 247 3.25 15.07 7.40
CA THR A 247 3.74 13.77 7.87
C THR A 247 4.22 13.82 9.31
N LEU A 248 5.16 14.72 9.63
CA LEU A 248 5.69 14.83 11.00
C LEU A 248 4.58 15.13 12.02
N ARG A 249 3.68 16.07 11.71
CA ARG A 249 2.53 16.38 12.58
C ARG A 249 1.62 15.17 12.78
N TYR A 250 1.39 14.42 11.72
CA TYR A 250 0.57 13.22 11.76
C TYR A 250 1.21 12.15 12.66
N LEU A 251 2.49 11.86 12.46
CA LEU A 251 3.25 10.90 13.26
C LEU A 251 3.28 11.25 14.75
N LEU A 252 3.41 12.54 15.08
CA LEU A 252 3.52 13.00 16.48
C LEU A 252 2.17 13.15 17.20
N LYS A 253 1.08 13.40 16.48
CA LYS A 253 -0.23 13.74 17.12
C LYS A 253 -1.32 12.70 16.94
N ARG A 254 -1.25 11.89 15.88
CA ARG A 254 -2.39 11.07 15.42
C ARG A 254 -2.06 9.60 15.26
N LEU A 255 -0.81 9.28 14.90
CA LEU A 255 -0.44 7.88 14.70
C LEU A 255 -0.41 7.14 16.03
N GLN A 256 -1.03 5.96 16.06
CA GLN A 256 -0.93 5.02 17.18
C GLN A 256 -0.52 3.64 16.65
N PRO A 257 0.39 2.92 17.33
CA PRO A 257 1.13 3.36 18.53
C PRO A 257 2.13 4.50 18.23
N ASP A 258 2.47 5.29 19.23
CA ASP A 258 3.38 6.45 19.06
C ASP A 258 4.80 5.99 18.65
N PRO A 259 5.37 6.52 17.55
CA PRO A 259 6.76 6.29 17.22
C PRO A 259 7.68 7.01 18.23
N PRO A 260 8.74 6.35 18.74
CA PRO A 260 9.68 6.96 19.67
C PRO A 260 10.44 8.10 19.00
N VAL A 261 10.54 9.25 19.67
CA VAL A 261 11.11 10.47 19.07
C VAL A 261 12.64 10.53 19.19
N ASP A 262 13.17 10.13 20.34
CA ASP A 262 14.59 10.25 20.69
C ASP A 262 15.43 9.03 20.25
N VAL A 263 15.15 8.52 19.05
CA VAL A 263 15.92 7.42 18.47
C VAL A 263 17.09 7.99 17.65
N PRO A 264 18.33 7.56 17.93
CA PRO A 264 19.49 7.90 17.11
C PRO A 264 19.56 7.04 15.84
N SER A 265 19.96 7.66 14.74
CA SER A 265 20.42 6.98 13.51
C SER A 265 21.81 6.35 13.69
N ASP A 266 22.34 5.69 12.66
CA ASP A 266 23.70 5.13 12.67
C ASP A 266 24.81 6.16 12.94
N THR A 267 24.53 7.44 12.70
CA THR A 267 25.45 8.55 13.02
C THR A 267 25.33 9.04 14.46
N GLY A 268 24.46 8.42 15.27
CA GLY A 268 24.14 8.84 16.63
C GLY A 268 23.22 10.07 16.71
N ASN A 269 22.94 10.72 15.56
CA ASN A 269 22.04 11.86 15.50
C ASN A 269 20.58 11.42 15.63
N SER A 270 19.81 12.16 16.43
CA SER A 270 18.34 12.08 16.45
C SER A 270 17.70 13.04 15.46
N ALA A 271 16.38 12.94 15.30
CA ALA A 271 15.62 13.86 14.45
C ALA A 271 15.79 15.34 14.85
N LEU A 272 15.94 15.62 16.15
CA LEU A 272 16.14 16.99 16.65
C LEU A 272 17.55 17.52 16.32
N HIS A 273 18.58 16.67 16.36
CA HIS A 273 19.91 17.04 15.88
C HIS A 273 19.84 17.49 14.42
N LEU A 274 19.16 16.71 13.59
CA LEU A 274 19.03 17.01 12.17
C LEU A 274 18.26 18.33 11.92
N ALA A 275 17.15 18.55 12.62
CA ALA A 275 16.38 19.80 12.54
C ALA A 275 17.21 21.03 12.96
N ALA A 276 18.00 20.88 14.02
CA ALA A 276 18.88 21.91 14.55
C ALA A 276 20.03 22.26 13.59
N THR A 277 20.70 21.26 13.03
CA THR A 277 21.76 21.44 12.01
C THR A 277 21.26 22.22 10.79
N ALA A 278 20.02 21.98 10.36
CA ALA A 278 19.44 22.70 9.22
C ALA A 278 18.89 24.10 9.58
N GLY A 279 18.90 24.49 10.86
CA GLY A 279 18.29 25.74 11.31
C GLY A 279 16.77 25.79 11.09
N ASN A 280 16.11 24.65 10.93
CA ASN A 280 14.68 24.60 10.65
C ASN A 280 13.87 24.65 11.96
N LEU A 281 13.62 25.88 12.43
CA LEU A 281 12.91 26.15 13.67
C LEU A 281 11.55 25.45 13.72
N GLN A 282 10.80 25.44 12.60
CA GLN A 282 9.48 24.85 12.57
C GLN A 282 9.49 23.34 12.84
N LEU A 283 10.49 22.61 12.32
CA LEU A 283 10.65 21.18 12.61
C LEU A 283 11.08 20.95 14.05
N ALA A 284 12.03 21.76 14.56
CA ALA A 284 12.48 21.68 15.94
C ALA A 284 11.33 21.93 16.93
N GLU A 285 10.51 22.96 16.70
CA GLU A 285 9.33 23.27 17.50
C GLU A 285 8.32 22.11 17.52
N LEU A 286 8.03 21.50 16.36
CA LEU A 286 7.13 20.35 16.30
C LEU A 286 7.66 19.17 17.13
N LEU A 287 8.96 18.87 17.02
CA LEU A 287 9.59 17.78 17.76
C LEU A 287 9.57 18.03 19.28
N VAL A 288 9.84 19.25 19.72
CA VAL A 288 9.86 19.61 21.16
C VAL A 288 8.44 19.66 21.73
N GLN A 289 7.54 20.41 21.08
CA GLN A 289 6.20 20.66 21.62
C GLN A 289 5.28 19.44 21.53
N HIS A 290 5.39 18.65 20.47
CA HIS A 290 4.47 17.54 20.23
C HIS A 290 5.15 16.18 20.38
N GLY A 291 6.43 16.07 20.04
CA GLY A 291 7.19 14.84 20.25
C GLY A 291 7.80 14.69 21.64
N ARG A 292 7.81 15.75 22.45
CA ARG A 292 8.52 15.79 23.75
C ARG A 292 9.98 15.35 23.61
N ALA A 293 10.61 15.71 22.48
CA ALA A 293 11.99 15.36 22.19
C ALA A 293 12.94 15.85 23.30
N ASN A 294 13.90 15.03 23.68
CA ASN A 294 14.94 15.41 24.61
C ASN A 294 15.90 16.42 23.95
N VAL A 295 15.73 17.69 24.32
CA VAL A 295 16.55 18.81 23.82
C VAL A 295 18.03 18.70 24.15
N ASN A 296 18.38 17.91 25.15
CA ASN A 296 19.76 17.69 25.62
C ASN A 296 20.28 16.30 25.26
N LEU A 297 19.62 15.57 24.35
CA LEU A 297 20.09 14.26 23.92
C LEU A 297 21.49 14.41 23.33
N ALA A 298 22.49 13.75 23.92
CA ALA A 298 23.87 13.84 23.48
C ALA A 298 24.17 12.75 22.44
N ASN A 299 24.78 13.14 21.32
CA ASN A 299 25.30 12.21 20.34
C ASN A 299 26.68 11.69 20.79
N ALA A 300 26.71 10.46 21.34
CA ALA A 300 27.95 9.82 21.79
C ALA A 300 28.99 9.57 20.68
N LEU A 301 28.56 9.53 19.41
CA LEU A 301 29.44 9.35 18.25
C LEU A 301 30.03 10.67 17.72
N CYS A 302 29.64 11.80 18.32
CA CYS A 302 30.06 13.14 17.91
C CYS A 302 30.38 13.99 19.15
N ASP A 303 31.37 13.57 19.95
CA ASP A 303 31.84 14.31 21.14
C ASP A 303 30.73 14.70 22.13
N SER A 304 29.68 13.89 22.25
CA SER A 304 28.49 14.21 23.05
C SER A 304 27.81 15.52 22.63
N CYS A 305 27.89 15.89 21.35
CA CYS A 305 27.21 17.06 20.80
C CYS A 305 25.70 16.95 21.01
N THR A 306 25.10 18.02 21.51
CA THR A 306 23.64 18.15 21.64
C THR A 306 23.09 18.84 20.38
N PRO A 307 21.76 18.81 20.17
CA PRO A 307 21.14 19.59 19.10
C PRO A 307 21.54 21.07 19.12
N LEU A 308 21.70 21.67 20.32
CA LEU A 308 22.12 23.06 20.45
C LEU A 308 23.57 23.28 19.99
N HIS A 309 24.50 22.37 20.30
CA HIS A 309 25.88 22.46 19.81
C HIS A 309 25.91 22.50 18.27
N LEU A 310 25.10 21.65 17.61
CA LEU A 310 25.01 21.63 16.15
C LEU A 310 24.33 22.89 15.59
N ALA A 311 23.27 23.39 16.23
CA ALA A 311 22.61 24.64 15.80
C ALA A 311 23.57 25.83 15.77
N VAL A 312 24.39 25.98 16.81
CA VAL A 312 25.38 27.07 16.89
C VAL A 312 26.46 26.90 15.83
N MET A 313 27.02 25.68 15.70
CA MET A 313 28.11 25.39 14.76
C MET A 313 27.71 25.68 13.30
N TYR A 314 26.50 25.29 12.89
CA TYR A 314 26.02 25.47 11.53
C TYR A 314 25.33 26.82 11.28
N GLY A 315 24.82 27.48 12.32
CA GLY A 315 24.30 28.85 12.26
C GLY A 315 25.39 29.87 11.92
N GLU A 316 26.56 29.74 12.54
CA GLU A 316 27.73 30.61 12.29
C GLU A 316 28.36 30.41 10.90
N LEU A 317 28.29 29.20 10.35
CA LEU A 317 28.73 28.92 8.98
C LEU A 317 27.80 29.56 7.94
N SER A 318 26.50 29.55 8.22
CA SER A 318 25.48 30.16 7.34
C SER A 318 25.51 31.69 7.38
N SER A 319 25.86 32.29 8.53
CA SER A 319 26.04 33.76 8.66
C SER A 319 27.31 34.23 7.93
N ARG A 320 28.41 33.48 8.00
CA ARG A 320 29.68 33.79 7.30
C ARG A 320 29.57 33.67 5.77
N GLY A 321 28.77 32.76 5.25
CA GLY A 321 28.53 32.61 3.80
C GLY A 321 27.77 33.79 3.15
N ARG A 322 27.01 34.56 3.93
CA ARG A 322 26.26 35.75 3.45
C ARG A 322 27.04 37.07 3.56
N GLY A 323 28.17 37.09 4.26
CA GLY A 323 28.95 38.31 4.53
C GLY A 323 29.98 38.70 3.46
N ASN A 324 30.30 37.83 2.49
CA ASN A 324 31.40 38.07 1.53
C ASN A 324 30.97 38.58 0.14
N SER A 325 29.68 38.89 -0.09
CA SER A 325 29.20 39.46 -1.37
C SER A 325 28.85 40.95 -1.32
N ALA A 326 29.06 41.64 -0.20
CA ALA A 326 28.71 43.07 -0.02
C ALA A 326 29.93 43.98 0.24
N GLY A 327 31.09 43.66 -0.34
CA GLY A 327 32.33 44.39 -0.04
C GLY A 327 33.35 44.42 -1.16
N ARG A 328 32.92 44.66 -2.41
CA ARG A 328 33.80 45.15 -3.50
C ARG A 328 32.98 46.00 -4.48
N ALA A 329 32.87 47.29 -4.15
CA ALA A 329 32.71 48.36 -5.12
C ALA A 329 33.99 49.19 -5.08
#